data_AF-A0A2E6RJ51-F1
#
_entry.id   AF-A0A2E6RJ51-F1
#
_cell.length_a   1.000
_cell.length_b   1.000
_cell.length_c   1.000
_cell.angle_alpha   90.00
_cell.angle_beta   90.00
_cell.angle_gamma   90.00
#
_symmetry.space_group_name_H-M   'P 1'
#
loop_
_entity.id
_entity.type
_entity.pdbx_description
1 polymer ?
#
loop_
_entity_poly.entity_id
_entity_poly.type
_entity_poly.pdbx_seq_one_letter_code
_entity_poly.pdbx_strand_id
1 'polypeptide(L)'
;MNIVFFGTPPSIKPILNSVITNHRIIGIVSKKVPKKTKRRKFKESELKRFSNEKNIPYFDPTKIDESFSSELRKLNPDIFLVCAFGSILSEKIINIPKFGSVNIHPSLLPKYRGPSPIQSSILNLDRESGYSIIKMDKGIDTGDILYRSQPIKLNKNEKYEDLLNILLYESSKGINLAIENLVNNQNIKKQEDKQASYTKIIKKHEGHIDWQDSAEKIEAKFRAFYSWPQVYSFHNNKRFKILDMKVTDYLSEFSGKISKFKGSILVDTKTTKIIINKIQFDGKNPIDALPYFGNFDLSKINL
;
A
#
# COMPACT_ATOMS: atom_id res chain seq x y z
N MET A 1 -10.18 -26.16 -7.28
CA MET A 1 -9.94 -26.11 -5.82
C MET A 1 -10.91 -25.17 -5.15
N ASN A 2 -11.15 -25.42 -3.87
CA ASN A 2 -11.93 -24.60 -2.94
C ASN A 2 -11.00 -23.59 -2.26
N ILE A 3 -11.21 -22.30 -2.53
CA ILE A 3 -10.36 -21.21 -2.03
C ILE A 3 -11.15 -20.32 -1.08
N VAL A 4 -10.56 -20.00 0.07
CA VAL A 4 -11.00 -18.85 0.88
C VAL A 4 -10.03 -17.70 0.65
N PHE A 5 -10.58 -16.55 0.25
CA PHE A 5 -9.81 -15.39 -0.12
C PHE A 5 -9.75 -14.38 1.04
N PHE A 6 -8.56 -13.94 1.43
CA PHE A 6 -8.34 -12.91 2.44
C PHE A 6 -7.84 -11.62 1.78
N GLY A 7 -8.58 -10.52 1.90
CA GLY A 7 -8.12 -9.23 1.42
C GLY A 7 -9.01 -8.06 1.76
N THR A 8 -8.52 -6.84 1.54
CA THR A 8 -9.20 -5.61 1.95
C THR A 8 -9.35 -4.57 0.82
N PRO A 9 -8.29 -4.16 0.09
CA PRO A 9 -8.42 -3.07 -0.87
C PRO A 9 -9.21 -3.48 -2.13
N PRO A 10 -9.92 -2.53 -2.76
CA PRO A 10 -10.66 -2.75 -4.02
C PRO A 10 -9.76 -3.21 -5.17
N SER A 11 -8.49 -2.79 -5.18
CA SER A 11 -7.44 -3.13 -6.14
C SER A 11 -7.20 -4.64 -6.33
N ILE A 12 -7.76 -5.48 -5.45
CA ILE A 12 -7.68 -6.94 -5.51
C ILE A 12 -8.59 -7.57 -6.56
N LYS A 13 -9.63 -6.86 -7.03
CA LYS A 13 -10.65 -7.41 -7.94
C LYS A 13 -10.10 -8.20 -9.14
N PRO A 14 -9.00 -7.78 -9.83
CA PRO A 14 -8.40 -8.57 -10.90
C PRO A 14 -7.98 -9.98 -10.48
N ILE A 15 -7.44 -10.14 -9.26
CA ILE A 15 -7.02 -11.43 -8.72
C ILE A 15 -8.23 -12.34 -8.53
N LEU A 16 -9.31 -11.83 -7.92
CA LEU A 16 -10.55 -12.60 -7.75
C LEU A 16 -11.14 -13.07 -9.07
N ASN A 17 -11.16 -12.18 -10.08
CA ASN A 17 -11.62 -12.51 -11.42
C ASN A 17 -10.75 -13.57 -12.10
N SER A 18 -9.44 -13.56 -11.87
CA SER A 18 -8.52 -14.55 -12.41
C SER A 18 -8.64 -15.91 -11.73
N VAL A 19 -8.90 -15.92 -10.41
CA VAL A 19 -9.01 -17.16 -9.63
C VAL A 19 -10.33 -17.89 -9.90
N ILE A 20 -11.44 -17.16 -10.05
CA ILE A 20 -12.77 -17.76 -10.20
C ILE A 20 -12.97 -18.49 -11.53
N THR A 21 -12.09 -18.30 -12.52
CA THR A 21 -12.16 -19.02 -13.81
C THR A 21 -11.72 -20.48 -13.69
N ASN A 22 -10.81 -20.79 -12.76
CA ASN A 22 -10.24 -22.14 -12.59
C ASN A 22 -10.60 -22.77 -11.24
N HIS A 23 -11.06 -21.96 -10.28
CA HIS A 23 -11.25 -22.37 -8.91
C HIS A 23 -12.55 -21.83 -8.33
N ARG A 24 -13.04 -22.48 -7.28
CA ARG A 24 -14.25 -22.07 -6.57
C ARG A 24 -13.85 -21.25 -5.35
N ILE A 25 -14.26 -19.99 -5.31
CA ILE A 25 -14.13 -19.16 -4.11
C ILE A 25 -15.30 -19.49 -3.18
N ILE A 26 -15.01 -20.10 -2.04
CA ILE A 26 -15.99 -20.59 -1.07
C ILE A 26 -16.14 -19.68 0.16
N GLY A 27 -15.31 -18.64 0.25
CA GLY A 27 -15.42 -17.59 1.26
C GLY A 27 -14.52 -16.41 0.95
N ILE A 28 -14.95 -15.21 1.34
CA ILE A 28 -14.16 -13.99 1.29
C ILE A 28 -14.05 -13.45 2.72
N VAL A 29 -12.83 -13.22 3.20
CA VAL A 29 -12.53 -12.64 4.50
C VAL A 29 -11.90 -11.28 4.29
N SER A 30 -12.49 -10.25 4.89
CA SER A 30 -12.00 -8.88 4.81
C SER A 30 -11.97 -8.27 6.21
N LYS A 31 -11.19 -7.20 6.39
CA LYS A 31 -11.26 -6.44 7.63
C LYS A 31 -12.64 -5.81 7.81
N LYS A 32 -13.12 -5.83 9.06
CA LYS A 32 -14.34 -5.14 9.46
C LYS A 32 -14.23 -3.65 9.18
N VAL A 33 -15.18 -3.13 8.39
CA VAL A 33 -15.29 -1.69 8.16
C VAL A 33 -15.73 -1.03 9.48
N PRO A 34 -15.10 0.07 9.91
CA PRO A 34 -15.55 0.80 11.09
C PRO A 34 -17.03 1.19 10.98
N LYS A 35 -17.74 1.23 12.12
CA LYS A 35 -19.17 1.62 12.14
C LYS A 35 -19.37 2.99 11.50
N LYS A 36 -20.42 3.13 10.68
CA LYS A 36 -20.87 4.43 10.15
C LYS A 36 -21.11 5.39 11.31
N THR A 37 -20.67 6.63 11.16
CA THR A 37 -20.99 7.73 12.10
C THR A 37 -21.66 8.86 11.31
N LYS A 38 -22.33 9.80 11.98
CA LYS A 38 -22.91 10.99 11.31
C LYS A 38 -21.87 11.74 10.43
N ARG A 39 -20.58 11.67 10.80
CA ARG A 39 -19.44 12.27 10.08
C ARG A 39 -18.77 11.36 9.04
N ARG A 40 -18.98 10.03 9.10
CA ARG A 40 -18.36 9.05 8.19
C ARG A 40 -19.42 8.13 7.59
N LYS A 41 -19.82 8.43 6.35
CA LYS A 41 -20.59 7.52 5.50
C LYS A 41 -19.60 6.56 4.84
N PHE A 42 -19.67 5.28 5.15
CA PHE A 42 -18.91 4.25 4.44
C PHE A 42 -19.76 3.69 3.31
N LYS A 43 -19.20 3.65 2.09
CA LYS A 43 -19.76 2.85 1.00
C LYS A 43 -19.50 1.37 1.29
N GLU A 44 -20.36 0.51 0.78
CA GLU A 44 -20.11 -0.94 0.79
C GLU A 44 -18.77 -1.23 0.11
N SER A 45 -17.98 -2.16 0.64
CA SER A 45 -16.68 -2.49 0.05
C SER A 45 -16.89 -3.21 -1.29
N GLU A 46 -16.01 -2.96 -2.26
CA GLU A 46 -16.10 -3.63 -3.57
C GLU A 46 -16.02 -5.16 -3.44
N LEU A 47 -15.29 -5.66 -2.45
CA LEU A 47 -15.24 -7.09 -2.12
C LEU A 47 -16.59 -7.62 -1.62
N LYS A 48 -17.30 -6.86 -0.78
CA LYS A 48 -18.65 -7.26 -0.31
C LYS A 48 -19.62 -7.27 -1.48
N ARG A 49 -19.58 -6.25 -2.34
CA ARG A 49 -20.39 -6.22 -3.57
C ARG A 49 -20.10 -7.42 -4.48
N PHE A 50 -18.82 -7.72 -4.74
CA PHE A 50 -18.42 -8.90 -5.51
C PHE A 50 -18.92 -10.20 -4.88
N SER A 51 -18.84 -10.31 -3.55
CA SER A 51 -19.35 -11.48 -2.82
C SER A 51 -20.85 -11.68 -3.02
N ASN A 52 -21.64 -10.59 -2.97
CA ASN A 52 -23.08 -10.63 -3.18
C ASN A 52 -23.41 -11.00 -4.64
N GLU A 53 -22.74 -10.38 -5.62
CA GLU A 53 -22.93 -10.65 -7.05
C GLU A 53 -22.63 -12.10 -7.43
N LYS A 54 -21.72 -12.76 -6.70
CA LYS A 54 -21.30 -14.15 -6.94
C LYS A 54 -21.88 -15.16 -5.95
N ASN A 55 -22.74 -14.72 -5.01
CA ASN A 55 -23.28 -15.55 -3.93
C ASN A 55 -22.20 -16.29 -3.11
N ILE A 56 -21.12 -15.59 -2.78
CA ILE A 56 -19.99 -16.10 -1.98
C ILE A 56 -20.15 -15.63 -0.53
N PRO A 57 -19.99 -16.52 0.47
CA PRO A 57 -19.97 -16.12 1.88
C PRO A 57 -18.91 -15.05 2.16
N TYR A 58 -19.29 -13.99 2.87
CA TYR A 58 -18.41 -12.89 3.22
C TYR A 58 -18.31 -12.73 4.73
N PHE A 59 -17.07 -12.76 5.22
CA PHE A 59 -16.73 -12.68 6.63
C PHE A 59 -15.94 -11.40 6.90
N ASP A 60 -16.33 -10.66 7.92
CA ASP A 60 -15.64 -9.47 8.40
C ASP A 60 -15.39 -9.50 9.91
N PRO A 61 -14.64 -10.52 10.38
CA PRO A 61 -14.48 -10.77 11.80
C PRO A 61 -13.82 -9.59 12.50
N THR A 62 -14.22 -9.33 13.74
CA THR A 62 -13.55 -8.32 14.58
C THR A 62 -12.15 -8.77 15.00
N LYS A 63 -11.97 -10.08 15.18
CA LYS A 63 -10.73 -10.76 15.56
C LYS A 63 -10.68 -12.13 14.90
N ILE A 64 -9.48 -12.62 14.63
CA ILE A 64 -9.26 -13.99 14.16
C ILE A 64 -8.93 -14.83 15.39
N ASP A 65 -9.99 -15.29 16.05
CA ASP A 65 -9.94 -16.12 17.25
C ASP A 65 -10.30 -17.59 16.92
N GLU A 66 -10.36 -18.46 17.93
CA GLU A 66 -10.65 -19.88 17.72
C GLU A 66 -12.08 -20.13 17.20
N SER A 67 -13.03 -19.27 17.55
CA SER A 67 -14.40 -19.37 17.03
C SER A 67 -14.41 -19.16 15.52
N PHE A 68 -13.78 -18.09 15.05
CA PHE A 68 -13.66 -17.83 13.62
C PHE A 68 -12.78 -18.86 12.91
N SER A 69 -11.71 -19.32 13.56
CA SER A 69 -10.87 -20.42 13.06
C SER A 69 -11.69 -21.69 12.81
N SER A 70 -12.63 -22.00 13.72
CA SER A 70 -13.51 -23.16 13.59
C SER A 70 -14.49 -23.02 12.43
N GLU A 71 -15.02 -21.81 12.18
CA GLU A 71 -15.82 -21.53 10.97
C GLU A 71 -15.00 -21.76 9.70
N LEU A 72 -13.77 -21.26 9.66
CA LEU A 72 -12.86 -21.46 8.53
C LEU A 72 -12.55 -22.94 8.29
N ARG A 73 -12.38 -23.76 9.34
CA ARG A 73 -12.18 -25.22 9.22
C ARG A 73 -13.39 -25.91 8.60
N LYS A 74 -14.61 -25.52 8.98
CA LYS A 74 -15.86 -26.09 8.44
C LYS A 74 -16.03 -25.86 6.94
N LEU A 75 -15.40 -24.82 6.39
CA LEU A 75 -15.40 -24.55 4.95
C LEU A 75 -14.58 -25.59 4.15
N ASN A 76 -13.72 -26.38 4.81
CA ASN A 76 -12.83 -27.37 4.20
C ASN A 76 -12.05 -26.83 2.96
N PRO A 77 -11.26 -25.77 3.13
CA PRO A 77 -10.53 -25.12 2.04
C PRO A 77 -9.33 -25.94 1.57
N ASP A 78 -9.07 -25.93 0.26
CA ASP A 78 -7.81 -26.44 -0.30
C ASP A 78 -6.67 -25.45 -0.04
N ILE A 79 -6.94 -24.15 -0.26
CA ILE A 79 -5.96 -23.06 -0.15
C ILE A 79 -6.61 -21.82 0.49
N PHE A 80 -5.85 -21.10 1.31
CA PHE A 80 -6.14 -19.69 1.58
C PHE A 80 -5.31 -18.81 0.65
N LEU A 81 -5.97 -17.87 -0.04
CA LEU A 81 -5.30 -16.88 -0.84
C LEU A 81 -5.36 -15.53 -0.14
N VAL A 82 -4.20 -15.03 0.29
CA VAL A 82 -4.05 -13.81 1.08
C VAL A 82 -3.45 -12.72 0.22
N CYS A 83 -4.06 -11.54 0.24
CA CYS A 83 -3.56 -10.37 -0.47
C CYS A 83 -4.00 -9.10 0.28
N ALA A 84 -3.04 -8.27 0.70
CA ALA A 84 -3.31 -6.98 1.36
C ALA A 84 -4.41 -7.05 2.46
N PHE A 85 -4.39 -8.11 3.26
CA PHE A 85 -5.37 -8.31 4.33
C PHE A 85 -5.08 -7.42 5.55
N GLY A 86 -3.80 -7.09 5.78
CA GLY A 86 -3.36 -6.14 6.80
C GLY A 86 -3.44 -6.63 8.24
N SER A 87 -3.74 -7.91 8.46
CA SER A 87 -3.65 -8.57 9.77
C SER A 87 -2.71 -9.77 9.64
N ILE A 88 -1.92 -10.01 10.69
CA ILE A 88 -1.08 -11.21 10.78
C ILE A 88 -1.99 -12.41 11.03
N LEU A 89 -1.83 -13.46 10.23
CA LEU A 89 -2.48 -14.75 10.44
C LEU A 89 -1.54 -15.64 11.26
N SER A 90 -2.05 -16.25 12.32
CA SER A 90 -1.25 -17.19 13.11
C SER A 90 -0.90 -18.45 12.32
N GLU A 91 0.17 -19.16 12.73
CA GLU A 91 0.54 -20.44 12.14
C GLU A 91 -0.62 -21.46 12.12
N LYS A 92 -1.43 -21.47 13.20
CA LYS A 92 -2.63 -22.32 13.29
C LYS A 92 -3.67 -22.01 12.22
N ILE A 93 -3.77 -20.75 11.78
CA ILE A 93 -4.70 -20.32 10.73
C ILE A 93 -4.14 -20.66 9.36
N ILE A 94 -2.87 -20.31 9.10
CA ILE A 94 -2.30 -20.47 7.76
C ILE A 94 -2.18 -21.94 7.34
N ASN A 95 -2.19 -22.85 8.33
CA ASN A 95 -2.16 -24.31 8.15
C ASN A 95 -3.55 -24.97 8.15
N ILE A 96 -4.66 -24.20 8.22
CA ILE A 96 -6.02 -24.77 8.07
C ILE A 96 -6.23 -25.45 6.71
N PRO A 97 -5.84 -24.85 5.57
CA PRO A 97 -6.12 -25.42 4.27
C PRO A 97 -5.22 -26.61 3.95
N LYS A 98 -5.71 -27.54 3.14
CA LYS A 98 -4.98 -28.75 2.74
C LYS A 98 -3.57 -28.48 2.22
N PHE A 99 -3.40 -27.47 1.37
CA PHE A 99 -2.11 -27.08 0.78
C PHE A 99 -1.45 -25.88 1.49
N GLY A 100 -2.07 -25.38 2.56
CA GLY A 100 -1.64 -24.19 3.30
C GLY A 100 -2.15 -22.87 2.70
N SER A 101 -1.50 -21.78 3.11
CA SER A 101 -1.86 -20.43 2.67
C SER A 101 -0.85 -19.84 1.72
N VAL A 102 -1.32 -19.03 0.78
CA VAL A 102 -0.53 -18.34 -0.24
C VAL A 102 -0.69 -16.84 -0.04
N ASN A 103 0.41 -16.09 -0.01
CA ASN A 103 0.39 -14.62 0.05
C ASN A 103 0.86 -14.01 -1.28
N ILE A 104 0.12 -13.02 -1.78
CA ILE A 104 0.56 -12.15 -2.87
C ILE A 104 1.24 -10.94 -2.24
N HIS A 105 2.55 -10.87 -2.38
CA HIS A 105 3.38 -9.82 -1.82
C HIS A 105 3.87 -8.87 -2.92
N PRO A 106 3.60 -7.55 -2.83
CA PRO A 106 3.92 -6.59 -3.88
C PRO A 106 5.38 -6.11 -3.79
N SER A 107 6.32 -7.05 -3.81
CA SER A 107 7.74 -6.82 -4.05
C SER A 107 8.40 -8.01 -4.74
N LEU A 108 9.61 -7.79 -5.26
CA LEU A 108 10.51 -8.86 -5.71
C LEU A 108 11.25 -9.45 -4.50
N LEU A 109 10.64 -10.44 -3.83
CA LEU A 109 11.24 -11.11 -2.68
C LEU A 109 12.59 -11.76 -3.05
N PRO A 110 13.56 -11.74 -2.12
CA PRO A 110 13.42 -11.43 -0.69
C PRO A 110 13.50 -9.94 -0.30
N LYS A 111 13.57 -9.00 -1.27
CA LYS A 111 13.54 -7.56 -0.96
C LYS A 111 12.17 -7.13 -0.42
N TYR A 112 12.18 -6.23 0.55
CA TYR A 112 11.00 -5.57 1.11
C TYR A 112 9.98 -6.52 1.76
N ARG A 113 10.44 -7.50 2.53
CA ARG A 113 9.57 -8.26 3.45
C ARG A 113 8.84 -7.30 4.40
N GLY A 114 7.59 -7.57 4.75
CA GLY A 114 6.85 -6.82 5.74
C GLY A 114 5.75 -5.88 5.21
N PRO A 115 5.29 -4.92 6.03
CA PRO A 115 3.97 -4.32 5.87
C PRO A 115 3.87 -3.17 4.84
N SER A 116 4.98 -2.62 4.35
CA SER A 116 4.95 -1.42 3.47
C SER A 116 5.87 -1.50 2.23
N PRO A 117 5.94 -2.62 1.49
CA PRO A 117 6.83 -2.79 0.34
C PRO A 117 6.68 -1.71 -0.73
N ILE A 118 5.44 -1.34 -1.08
CA ILE A 118 5.15 -0.35 -2.14
C ILE A 118 5.65 1.03 -1.74
N GLN A 119 5.34 1.48 -0.51
CA GLN A 119 5.84 2.75 -0.01
C GLN A 119 7.36 2.74 0.04
N SER A 120 7.97 1.66 0.52
CA SER A 120 9.42 1.53 0.61
C SER A 120 10.10 1.57 -0.76
N SER A 121 9.55 0.91 -1.79
CA SER A 121 10.11 0.99 -3.14
C SER A 121 10.04 2.40 -3.71
N ILE A 122 8.95 3.13 -3.44
CA ILE A 122 8.81 4.53 -3.87
C ILE A 122 9.80 5.44 -3.12
N LEU A 123 9.88 5.32 -1.79
CA LEU A 123 10.75 6.11 -0.93
C LEU A 123 12.24 5.90 -1.26
N ASN A 124 12.62 4.69 -1.65
CA ASN A 124 13.98 4.35 -2.04
C ASN A 124 14.31 4.73 -3.49
N LEU A 125 13.37 5.34 -4.21
CA LEU A 125 13.54 5.76 -5.61
C LEU A 125 13.91 4.58 -6.53
N ASP A 126 13.37 3.40 -6.24
CA ASP A 126 13.61 2.21 -7.05
C ASP A 126 13.19 2.45 -8.50
N ARG A 127 13.98 1.95 -9.44
CA ARG A 127 13.66 2.03 -10.88
C ARG A 127 12.70 0.94 -11.33
N GLU A 128 12.58 -0.11 -10.54
CA GLU A 128 11.82 -1.30 -10.84
C GLU A 128 11.15 -1.82 -9.57
N SER A 129 9.98 -2.43 -9.74
CA SER A 129 9.28 -3.16 -8.70
C SER A 129 8.77 -4.49 -9.26
N GLY A 130 7.88 -5.15 -8.57
CA GLY A 130 7.29 -6.42 -9.00
C GLY A 130 6.50 -7.05 -7.88
N TYR A 131 6.13 -8.31 -8.07
CA TYR A 131 5.42 -9.06 -7.06
C TYR A 131 5.97 -10.47 -6.94
N SER A 132 5.73 -11.07 -5.79
CA SER A 132 6.05 -12.44 -5.48
C SER A 132 4.81 -13.10 -4.89
N ILE A 133 4.58 -14.36 -5.25
CA ILE A 133 3.53 -15.19 -4.69
C ILE A 133 4.23 -16.28 -3.91
N ILE A 134 3.99 -16.32 -2.60
CA ILE A 134 4.71 -17.21 -1.68
C ILE A 134 3.76 -18.15 -0.97
N LYS A 135 4.23 -19.33 -0.62
CA LYS A 135 3.61 -20.14 0.43
C LYS A 135 3.93 -19.47 1.77
N MET A 136 2.92 -19.20 2.58
CA MET A 136 3.12 -18.60 3.90
C MET A 136 3.75 -19.60 4.86
N ASP A 137 4.61 -19.10 5.74
CA ASP A 137 5.19 -19.81 6.87
C ASP A 137 4.98 -19.00 8.16
N LYS A 138 5.64 -19.39 9.26
CA LYS A 138 5.57 -18.67 10.54
C LYS A 138 6.24 -17.28 10.53
N GLY A 139 7.09 -16.99 9.53
CA GLY A 139 7.79 -15.73 9.42
C GLY A 139 6.98 -14.68 8.67
N ILE A 140 7.55 -13.47 8.55
CA ILE A 140 6.92 -12.38 7.81
C ILE A 140 7.51 -12.36 6.40
N ASP A 141 6.71 -12.81 5.44
CA ASP A 141 7.05 -12.89 4.01
C ASP A 141 8.34 -13.68 3.73
N THR A 142 8.64 -14.70 4.56
CA THR A 142 9.85 -15.54 4.44
C THR A 142 9.64 -16.83 3.67
N GLY A 143 8.39 -17.29 3.55
CA GLY A 143 8.09 -18.58 2.95
C GLY A 143 8.41 -18.69 1.47
N ASP A 144 8.40 -19.92 0.97
CA ASP A 144 8.94 -20.25 -0.34
C ASP A 144 8.20 -19.55 -1.49
N ILE A 145 8.96 -19.09 -2.48
CA ILE A 145 8.43 -18.44 -3.68
C ILE A 145 7.84 -19.50 -4.60
N LEU A 146 6.54 -19.37 -4.86
CA LEU A 146 5.77 -20.17 -5.82
C LEU A 146 5.81 -19.55 -7.21
N TYR A 147 5.84 -18.22 -7.27
CA TYR A 147 5.99 -17.45 -8.51
C TYR A 147 6.59 -16.08 -8.20
N ARG A 148 7.45 -15.58 -9.08
CA ARG A 148 7.97 -14.21 -9.01
C ARG A 148 7.87 -13.57 -10.38
N SER A 149 7.34 -12.36 -10.43
CA SER A 149 7.25 -11.62 -11.68
C SER A 149 8.63 -11.30 -12.24
N GLN A 150 8.68 -10.99 -13.55
CA GLN A 150 9.78 -10.19 -14.07
C GLN A 150 9.72 -8.79 -13.45
N PRO A 151 10.86 -8.06 -13.38
CA PRO A 151 10.86 -6.67 -12.93
C PRO A 151 9.96 -5.80 -13.80
N ILE A 152 9.16 -4.95 -13.14
CA ILE A 152 8.27 -3.97 -13.77
C ILE A 152 8.93 -2.61 -13.60
N LYS A 153 9.25 -1.94 -14.71
CA LYS A 153 9.86 -0.61 -14.71
C LYS A 153 8.89 0.45 -14.18
N LEU A 154 9.38 1.30 -13.29
CA LEU A 154 8.64 2.45 -12.76
C LEU A 154 8.93 3.70 -13.60
N ASN A 155 7.90 4.53 -13.83
CA ASN A 155 8.00 5.79 -14.56
C ASN A 155 8.34 6.97 -13.64
N LYS A 156 8.62 6.72 -12.36
CA LYS A 156 8.96 7.70 -11.31
C LYS A 156 7.85 8.68 -10.92
N ASN A 157 6.64 8.51 -11.47
CA ASN A 157 5.50 9.37 -11.19
C ASN A 157 4.38 8.63 -10.44
N GLU A 158 4.49 7.31 -10.31
CA GLU A 158 3.50 6.48 -9.63
C GLU A 158 3.36 6.91 -8.17
N LYS A 159 2.14 7.24 -7.77
CA LYS A 159 1.75 7.32 -6.37
C LYS A 159 1.49 5.93 -5.83
N TYR A 160 1.38 5.81 -4.51
CA TYR A 160 1.14 4.53 -3.84
C TYR A 160 -0.03 3.74 -4.46
N GLU A 161 -1.18 4.37 -4.70
CA GLU A 161 -2.36 3.71 -5.27
C GLU A 161 -2.11 3.21 -6.69
N ASP A 162 -1.39 3.99 -7.50
CA ASP A 162 -1.09 3.65 -8.89
C ASP A 162 -0.23 2.37 -8.92
N LEU A 163 0.84 2.36 -8.14
CA LEU A 163 1.74 1.21 -8.07
C LEU A 163 1.04 -0.02 -7.46
N LEU A 164 0.20 0.16 -6.43
CA LEU A 164 -0.62 -0.93 -5.88
C LEU A 164 -1.54 -1.54 -6.96
N ASN A 165 -2.24 -0.70 -7.73
CA ASN A 165 -3.14 -1.16 -8.78
C ASN A 165 -2.38 -1.92 -9.88
N ILE A 166 -1.23 -1.39 -10.32
CA ILE A 166 -0.37 -2.04 -11.31
C ILE A 166 0.07 -3.41 -10.81
N LEU A 167 0.65 -3.50 -9.61
CA LEU A 167 1.20 -4.76 -9.10
C LEU A 167 0.12 -5.81 -8.85
N LEU A 168 -1.05 -5.43 -8.33
CA LEU A 168 -2.13 -6.38 -8.12
C LEU A 168 -2.77 -6.85 -9.43
N TYR A 169 -2.91 -5.96 -10.41
CA TYR A 169 -3.32 -6.35 -11.76
C TYR A 169 -2.32 -7.33 -12.38
N GLU A 170 -1.03 -7.04 -12.35
CA GLU A 170 -0.01 -7.95 -12.88
C GLU A 170 0.05 -9.28 -12.11
N SER A 171 -0.20 -9.28 -10.80
CA SER A 171 -0.26 -10.50 -9.97
C SER A 171 -1.41 -11.43 -10.35
N SER A 172 -2.51 -10.88 -10.86
CA SER A 172 -3.64 -11.66 -11.35
C SER A 172 -3.28 -12.54 -12.55
N LYS A 173 -2.22 -12.21 -13.30
CA LYS A 173 -1.74 -13.01 -14.43
C LYS A 173 -0.90 -14.21 -13.99
N GLY A 174 -0.20 -14.12 -12.84
CA GLY A 174 0.65 -15.18 -12.31
C GLY A 174 -0.01 -16.10 -11.28
N ILE A 175 -1.17 -15.73 -10.73
CA ILE A 175 -1.76 -16.43 -9.58
C ILE A 175 -2.13 -17.90 -9.85
N ASN A 176 -2.73 -18.20 -11.01
CA ASN A 176 -3.13 -19.57 -11.33
C ASN A 176 -1.91 -20.50 -11.47
N LEU A 177 -0.82 -20.02 -12.08
CA LEU A 177 0.45 -20.75 -12.18
C LEU A 177 1.09 -20.96 -10.80
N ALA A 178 1.06 -19.95 -9.92
CA ALA A 178 1.57 -20.09 -8.56
C ALA A 178 0.81 -21.17 -7.75
N ILE A 179 -0.52 -21.21 -7.94
CA ILE A 179 -1.39 -22.21 -7.32
C ILE A 179 -1.06 -23.61 -7.88
N GLU A 180 -0.84 -23.75 -9.17
CA GLU A 180 -0.42 -25.01 -9.80
C GLU A 180 0.94 -25.49 -9.26
N ASN A 181 1.93 -24.60 -9.19
CA ASN A 181 3.25 -24.88 -8.63
C ASN A 181 3.16 -25.39 -7.18
N LEU A 182 2.25 -24.82 -6.37
CA LEU A 182 2.00 -25.29 -5.00
C LEU A 182 1.43 -26.71 -4.96
N VAL A 183 0.39 -26.98 -5.76
CA VAL A 183 -0.31 -28.28 -5.76
C VAL A 183 0.60 -29.39 -6.27
N ASN A 184 1.34 -29.12 -7.35
CA ASN A 184 2.23 -30.09 -7.98
C ASN A 184 3.60 -30.18 -7.31
N ASN A 185 3.89 -29.31 -6.33
CA ASN A 185 5.19 -29.18 -5.68
C ASN A 185 6.33 -28.95 -6.68
N GLN A 186 6.13 -28.02 -7.62
CA GLN A 186 7.04 -27.73 -8.73
C GLN A 186 7.45 -26.26 -8.74
N ASN A 187 8.67 -25.97 -9.23
CA ASN A 187 9.21 -24.62 -9.40
C ASN A 187 9.22 -23.75 -8.13
N ILE A 188 9.16 -24.39 -6.94
CA ILE A 188 9.19 -23.71 -5.64
C ILE A 188 10.63 -23.35 -5.30
N LYS A 189 10.87 -22.08 -4.93
CA LYS A 189 12.20 -21.58 -4.60
C LYS A 189 12.26 -21.06 -3.17
N LYS A 190 13.22 -21.56 -2.39
CA LYS A 190 13.54 -20.98 -1.08
C LYS A 190 14.12 -19.58 -1.26
N GLN A 191 13.75 -18.67 -0.37
CA GLN A 191 14.32 -17.33 -0.35
C GLN A 191 15.74 -17.34 0.24
N GLU A 192 16.61 -16.46 -0.25
CA GLU A 192 17.95 -16.25 0.33
C GLU A 192 17.94 -15.11 1.36
N ASP A 193 18.08 -15.44 2.64
CA ASP A 193 17.99 -14.45 3.72
C ASP A 193 19.05 -13.36 3.65
N LYS A 194 20.24 -13.66 3.10
CA LYS A 194 21.31 -12.66 2.90
C LYS A 194 20.92 -11.54 1.93
N GLN A 195 19.94 -11.77 1.06
CA GLN A 195 19.44 -10.78 0.10
C GLN A 195 18.17 -10.05 0.62
N ALA A 196 17.71 -10.39 1.83
CA ALA A 196 16.46 -9.85 2.36
C ALA A 196 16.61 -8.39 2.80
N SER A 197 15.57 -7.61 2.55
CA SER A 197 15.38 -6.29 3.17
C SER A 197 14.00 -6.21 3.79
N TYR A 198 13.85 -5.39 4.82
CA TYR A 198 12.64 -5.35 5.63
C TYR A 198 12.02 -3.95 5.64
N THR A 199 10.70 -3.93 5.57
CA THR A 199 9.88 -2.73 5.70
C THR A 199 9.29 -2.62 7.10
N LYS A 200 8.81 -1.44 7.45
CA LYS A 200 8.24 -1.14 8.77
C LYS A 200 6.84 -0.62 8.61
N ILE A 201 6.02 -0.74 9.66
CA ILE A 201 4.72 -0.08 9.69
C ILE A 201 4.98 1.42 9.62
N ILE A 202 4.53 2.05 8.54
CA ILE A 202 4.57 3.51 8.39
C ILE A 202 3.80 4.14 9.55
N LYS A 203 4.28 5.26 10.10
CA LYS A 203 3.67 5.99 11.21
C LYS A 203 3.26 7.38 10.79
N LYS A 204 2.27 7.97 11.50
CA LYS A 204 1.76 9.31 11.17
C LYS A 204 2.85 10.38 11.10
N HIS A 205 3.82 10.35 12.02
CA HIS A 205 4.89 11.35 12.07
C HIS A 205 5.85 11.26 10.88
N GLU A 206 5.94 10.10 10.22
CA GLU A 206 6.77 9.96 9.03
C GLU A 206 6.24 10.80 7.88
N GLY A 207 4.99 11.26 7.90
CA GLY A 207 4.49 12.24 6.94
C GLY A 207 5.09 13.65 7.09
N HIS A 208 5.77 13.95 8.19
CA HIS A 208 6.37 15.27 8.37
C HIS A 208 7.49 15.49 7.34
N ILE A 209 7.43 16.57 6.58
CA ILE A 209 8.50 16.95 5.67
C ILE A 209 9.66 17.50 6.51
N ASP A 210 10.85 16.95 6.29
CA ASP A 210 12.09 17.60 6.68
C ASP A 210 12.57 18.39 5.46
N TRP A 211 12.54 19.72 5.53
CA TRP A 211 12.93 20.56 4.39
C TRP A 211 14.44 20.49 4.10
N GLN A 212 15.24 19.91 5.00
CA GLN A 212 16.64 19.58 4.78
C GLN A 212 16.84 18.34 3.90
N ASP A 213 15.78 17.63 3.51
CA ASP A 213 15.85 16.60 2.48
C ASP A 213 15.94 17.23 1.07
N SER A 214 16.42 16.45 0.09
CA SER A 214 16.38 16.87 -1.31
C SER A 214 14.95 16.92 -1.83
N ALA A 215 14.71 17.75 -2.84
CA ALA A 215 13.40 17.84 -3.49
C ALA A 215 12.90 16.46 -4.00
N GLU A 216 13.81 15.63 -4.52
CA GLU A 216 13.51 14.27 -4.98
C GLU A 216 13.03 13.35 -3.84
N LYS A 217 13.65 13.43 -2.65
CA LYS A 217 13.20 12.66 -1.48
C LYS A 217 11.84 13.11 -0.99
N ILE A 218 11.60 14.42 -0.92
CA ILE A 218 10.31 14.98 -0.51
C ILE A 218 9.22 14.59 -1.52
N GLU A 219 9.54 14.59 -2.81
CA GLU A 219 8.67 14.14 -3.90
C GLU A 219 8.32 12.65 -3.79
N ALA A 220 9.32 11.79 -3.57
CA ALA A 220 9.08 10.37 -3.32
C ALA A 220 8.20 10.14 -2.11
N LYS A 221 8.40 10.92 -1.04
CA LYS A 221 7.58 10.89 0.17
C LYS A 221 6.14 11.30 -0.10
N PHE A 222 5.92 12.34 -0.91
CA PHE A 222 4.59 12.76 -1.34
C PHE A 222 3.86 11.66 -2.13
N ARG A 223 4.57 10.99 -3.06
CA ARG A 223 4.00 9.86 -3.83
C ARG A 223 3.74 8.63 -2.96
N ALA A 224 4.69 8.24 -2.12
CA ALA A 224 4.57 7.07 -1.24
C ALA A 224 3.44 7.22 -0.21
N PHE A 225 3.22 8.44 0.29
CA PHE A 225 2.27 8.72 1.35
C PHE A 225 1.00 9.41 0.86
N TYR A 226 0.70 9.34 -0.44
CA TYR A 226 -0.37 10.11 -1.08
C TYR A 226 -1.73 10.00 -0.37
N SER A 227 -2.16 8.79 0.02
CA SER A 227 -3.35 8.60 0.87
C SER A 227 -3.06 8.65 2.37
N TRP A 228 -1.97 8.04 2.81
CA TRP A 228 -1.64 7.93 4.22
C TRP A 228 -0.12 7.78 4.43
N PRO A 229 0.46 8.49 5.42
CA PRO A 229 -0.16 9.47 6.33
C PRO A 229 -0.42 10.85 5.72
N GLN A 230 -0.12 11.03 4.42
CA GLN A 230 0.00 12.31 3.72
C GLN A 230 1.17 13.13 4.23
N VAL A 231 1.89 13.78 3.30
CA VAL A 231 2.96 14.68 3.70
C VAL A 231 2.40 15.97 4.27
N TYR A 232 3.08 16.52 5.27
CA TYR A 232 2.66 17.73 5.96
C TYR A 232 3.85 18.52 6.50
N SER A 233 3.62 19.80 6.77
CA SER A 233 4.55 20.70 7.45
C SER A 233 3.75 21.62 8.40
N PHE A 234 4.40 22.61 8.98
CA PHE A 234 3.83 23.52 9.96
C PHE A 234 4.08 24.97 9.57
N HIS A 235 3.07 25.82 9.75
CA HIS A 235 3.24 27.27 9.68
C HIS A 235 2.55 27.87 10.91
N ASN A 236 3.27 28.68 11.69
CA ASN A 236 2.79 29.24 12.95
C ASN A 236 2.19 28.18 13.89
N ASN A 237 2.92 27.07 14.09
CA ASN A 237 2.50 25.89 14.87
C ASN A 237 1.21 25.20 14.40
N LYS A 238 0.67 25.56 13.23
CA LYS A 238 -0.49 24.92 12.62
C LYS A 238 -0.04 23.94 11.55
N ARG A 239 -0.42 22.68 11.74
CA ARG A 239 -0.17 21.61 10.76
C ARG A 239 -0.99 21.82 9.50
N PHE A 240 -0.35 21.77 8.35
CA PHE A 240 -1.00 21.69 7.05
C PHE A 240 -0.44 20.54 6.23
N LYS A 241 -1.33 19.80 5.57
CA LYS A 241 -0.96 18.79 4.58
C LYS A 241 -0.68 19.46 3.25
N ILE A 242 0.24 18.90 2.48
CA ILE A 242 0.45 19.27 1.08
C ILE A 242 -0.36 18.29 0.23
N LEU A 243 -1.24 18.82 -0.63
CA LEU A 243 -2.13 18.03 -1.47
C LEU A 243 -1.73 18.04 -2.94
N ASP A 244 -1.03 19.10 -3.36
CA ASP A 244 -0.50 19.23 -4.71
C ASP A 244 0.82 20.00 -4.68
N MET A 245 1.86 19.41 -5.27
CA MET A 245 3.20 19.98 -5.35
C MET A 245 3.94 19.51 -6.59
N LYS A 246 4.97 20.27 -6.97
CA LYS A 246 5.82 19.97 -8.13
C LYS A 246 7.28 20.35 -7.84
N VAL A 247 8.21 19.44 -8.10
CA VAL A 247 9.66 19.74 -8.08
C VAL A 247 10.01 20.65 -9.25
N THR A 248 10.92 21.59 -9.00
CA THR A 248 11.44 22.51 -10.03
C THR A 248 12.94 22.33 -10.22
N ASP A 249 13.48 22.97 -11.25
CA ASP A 249 14.92 23.06 -11.49
C ASP A 249 15.54 24.32 -10.86
N TYR A 250 14.77 25.10 -10.10
CA TYR A 250 15.28 26.29 -9.42
C TYR A 250 16.11 25.86 -8.22
N LEU A 251 17.36 26.30 -8.14
CA LEU A 251 18.25 26.00 -7.03
C LEU A 251 17.75 26.62 -5.73
N SER A 252 17.89 25.89 -4.62
CA SER A 252 17.56 26.39 -3.29
C SER A 252 18.68 27.27 -2.74
N GLU A 253 18.31 28.25 -1.92
CA GLU A 253 19.24 29.06 -1.15
C GLU A 253 19.32 28.54 0.29
N PHE A 254 18.16 28.41 0.95
CA PHE A 254 18.04 27.99 2.34
C PHE A 254 16.82 27.10 2.51
N SER A 255 17.01 25.86 2.94
CA SER A 255 15.94 24.90 3.15
C SER A 255 14.85 25.43 4.09
N GLY A 256 13.59 25.20 3.72
CA GLY A 256 12.39 25.66 4.43
C GLY A 256 11.94 27.08 4.08
N LYS A 257 12.79 27.88 3.41
CA LYS A 257 12.47 29.24 2.99
C LYS A 257 11.29 29.22 2.03
N ILE A 258 10.27 30.03 2.32
CA ILE A 258 9.13 30.23 1.42
C ILE A 258 9.37 31.47 0.56
N SER A 259 9.08 31.37 -0.73
CA SER A 259 9.10 32.50 -1.66
C SER A 259 7.93 32.46 -2.64
N LYS A 260 7.65 33.61 -3.28
CA LYS A 260 6.67 33.72 -4.36
C LYS A 260 7.41 33.90 -5.68
N PHE A 261 7.08 33.10 -6.68
CA PHE A 261 7.62 33.26 -8.03
C PHE A 261 6.55 32.91 -9.06
N LYS A 262 6.36 33.81 -10.04
CA LYS A 262 5.39 33.66 -11.15
C LYS A 262 3.98 33.19 -10.73
N GLY A 263 3.48 33.69 -9.59
CA GLY A 263 2.14 33.32 -9.11
C GLY A 263 2.07 31.95 -8.40
N SER A 264 3.21 31.37 -8.01
CA SER A 264 3.27 30.14 -7.21
C SER A 264 3.99 30.37 -5.88
N ILE A 265 3.71 29.52 -4.90
CA ILE A 265 4.48 29.41 -3.66
C ILE A 265 5.58 28.37 -3.86
N LEU A 266 6.81 28.76 -3.61
CA LEU A 266 7.98 27.89 -3.67
C LEU A 266 8.51 27.72 -2.26
N VAL A 267 8.94 26.50 -1.95
CA VAL A 267 9.67 26.18 -0.74
C VAL A 267 11.02 25.59 -1.13
N ASP A 268 12.07 26.20 -0.62
CA ASP A 268 13.44 25.75 -0.81
C ASP A 268 13.66 24.44 -0.05
N THR A 269 14.36 23.50 -0.67
CA THR A 269 14.76 22.22 -0.04
C THR A 269 16.27 22.20 0.13
N LYS A 270 16.91 21.04 0.32
CA LYS A 270 18.37 20.94 0.25
C LYS A 270 18.94 21.12 -1.15
N THR A 271 18.16 20.83 -2.20
CA THR A 271 18.64 20.84 -3.58
C THR A 271 17.94 21.90 -4.42
N THR A 272 16.72 21.63 -4.87
CA THR A 272 15.91 22.52 -5.69
C THR A 272 14.61 22.89 -4.99
N LYS A 273 13.92 23.91 -5.49
CA LYS A 273 12.67 24.38 -4.89
C LYS A 273 11.50 23.48 -5.28
N ILE A 274 10.52 23.37 -4.39
CA ILE A 274 9.24 22.72 -4.65
C ILE A 274 8.15 23.78 -4.74
N ILE A 275 7.34 23.75 -5.80
CA ILE A 275 6.09 24.50 -5.86
C ILE A 275 5.04 23.77 -5.03
N ILE A 276 4.36 24.49 -4.14
CA ILE A 276 3.17 24.02 -3.44
C ILE A 276 1.96 24.74 -4.01
N ASN A 277 1.01 23.99 -4.57
CA ASN A 277 -0.21 24.55 -5.15
C ASN A 277 -1.38 24.50 -4.18
N LYS A 278 -1.58 23.36 -3.50
CA LYS A 278 -2.71 23.13 -2.61
C LYS A 278 -2.30 22.60 -1.25
N ILE A 279 -2.87 23.17 -0.21
CA ILE A 279 -2.67 22.78 1.18
C ILE A 279 -4.00 22.51 1.88
N GLN A 280 -3.94 21.80 3.01
CA GLN A 280 -5.11 21.58 3.86
C GLN A 280 -4.72 21.58 5.33
N PHE A 281 -5.30 22.50 6.09
CA PHE A 281 -5.23 22.49 7.55
C PHE A 281 -6.15 21.40 8.14
N ASP A 282 -5.77 20.84 9.28
CA ASP A 282 -6.55 19.80 9.95
C ASP A 282 -7.99 20.30 10.23
N GLY A 283 -8.99 19.53 9.77
CA GLY A 283 -10.41 19.86 9.93
C GLY A 283 -10.95 20.95 8.99
N LYS A 284 -10.17 21.44 8.03
CA LYS A 284 -10.57 22.46 7.05
C LYS A 284 -10.67 21.88 5.63
N ASN A 285 -11.35 22.60 4.75
CA ASN A 285 -11.34 22.31 3.32
C ASN A 285 -9.96 22.62 2.72
N PRO A 286 -9.54 21.92 1.64
CA PRO A 286 -8.38 22.30 0.84
C PRO A 286 -8.47 23.74 0.36
N ILE A 287 -7.33 24.43 0.32
CA ILE A 287 -7.18 25.80 -0.19
C ILE A 287 -5.94 25.90 -1.07
N ASP A 288 -5.91 26.90 -1.95
CA ASP A 288 -4.72 27.21 -2.72
C ASP A 288 -3.65 27.83 -1.81
N ALA A 289 -2.39 27.44 -2.02
CA ALA A 289 -1.28 27.88 -1.18
C ALA A 289 -0.97 29.37 -1.38
N LEU A 290 -1.08 29.88 -2.62
CA LEU A 290 -0.74 31.27 -2.94
C LEU A 290 -1.60 32.29 -2.18
N PRO A 291 -2.94 32.24 -2.21
CA PRO A 291 -3.76 33.17 -1.43
C PRO A 291 -3.51 33.07 0.07
N TYR A 292 -3.17 31.88 0.58
CA TYR A 292 -2.87 31.71 2.00
C TYR A 292 -1.55 32.36 2.40
N PHE A 293 -0.43 31.92 1.80
CA PHE A 293 0.91 32.40 2.15
C PHE A 293 1.15 33.84 1.70
N GLY A 294 0.47 34.30 0.63
CA GLY A 294 0.56 35.67 0.14
C GLY A 294 0.07 36.75 1.11
N ASN A 295 -0.67 36.38 2.17
CA ASN A 295 -1.10 37.30 3.24
C ASN A 295 -0.04 37.52 4.32
N PHE A 296 1.13 36.89 4.22
CA PHE A 296 2.19 36.98 5.21
C PHE A 296 3.47 37.58 4.62
N ASP A 297 4.28 38.16 5.50
CA ASP A 297 5.66 38.54 5.16
C ASP A 297 6.52 37.27 5.05
N LEU A 298 6.67 36.76 3.83
CA LEU A 298 7.40 35.52 3.54
C LEU A 298 8.86 35.55 3.98
N SER A 299 9.48 36.73 4.12
CA SER A 299 10.85 36.87 4.59
C SER A 299 11.05 36.42 6.04
N LYS A 300 9.95 36.38 6.81
CA LYS A 300 9.92 35.98 8.23
C LYS A 300 9.40 34.56 8.43
N ILE A 301 9.11 33.83 7.34
CA ILE A 301 8.56 32.48 7.41
C ILE A 301 9.63 31.47 7.02
N ASN A 302 9.83 30.49 7.90
CA ASN A 302 10.58 29.28 7.63
C ASN A 302 9.74 28.07 8.07
N LEU A 303 9.67 27.03 7.24
CA LEU A 303 8.86 25.83 7.47
C LEU A 303 9.63 24.69 8.13
#